data_AF-A0A350P0J1-F1
#
_entry.id   AF-A0A350P0J1-F1
#
_cell.length_a   1.000
_cell.length_b   1.000
_cell.length_c   1.000
_cell.angle_alpha   90.00
_cell.angle_beta   90.00
_cell.angle_gamma   90.00
#
_symmetry.space_group_name_H-M   'P 1'
#
loop_
_entity.id
_entity.type
_entity.pdbx_description
1 polymer ?
#
loop_
_entity_poly.entity_id
_entity_poly.type
_entity_poly.pdbx_seq_one_letter_code
_entity_poly.pdbx_strand_id
1 'polypeptide(L)'
;GLYLGNENGEAFRDYQLRIPARFFKGGVNNIDIGATMRAPLAGVPCDDVFGSHLVFQINHSSSIELPEAGNVAVQPDLGLFSETGYPFARYKTAPQGHIFIPDDLYLDSALTLAGKLAQVAQSPLLNLEVSQDLAVTESGSVIILGTPASLNTVSQDAFVSSIGDTQRWPYRLQNQLYNRVRDITNDKSYKQMRVTGVTVQEADLGNQAVLLAEEHPSSNASDTLFIIAAQTPALLKARVTDLTSLSLWGQLAGDFFVWDNNLSPLLVMQVNEKFEVGEPNNHWLTLRLWLSNNPWYWLLSFLLLVCIVSVFIFVLLKRRNKQVQNSW
;
A
#
# COMPACT_ATOMS: atom_id res chain seq x y z
N GLY A 1 -22.21 -4.23 21.21
CA GLY A 1 -21.89 -5.56 21.78
C GLY A 1 -23.18 -6.32 21.96
N LEU A 2 -23.14 -7.64 21.84
CA LEU A 2 -24.27 -8.53 22.12
C LEU A 2 -24.34 -8.76 23.64
N TYR A 3 -25.50 -8.53 24.25
CA TYR A 3 -25.70 -8.79 25.67
C TYR A 3 -26.03 -10.26 25.90
N LEU A 4 -25.25 -10.95 26.73
CA LEU A 4 -25.43 -12.37 27.10
C LEU A 4 -25.95 -12.46 28.54
N GLY A 5 -27.23 -12.14 28.74
CA GLY A 5 -27.81 -11.98 30.09
C GLY A 5 -28.66 -13.13 30.59
N ASN A 6 -28.99 -14.11 29.73
CA ASN A 6 -29.86 -15.20 30.13
C ASN A 6 -29.09 -16.26 30.93
N GLU A 7 -29.43 -16.39 32.21
CA GLU A 7 -28.83 -17.37 33.13
C GLU A 7 -29.04 -18.82 32.69
N ASN A 8 -30.12 -19.10 31.94
CA ASN A 8 -30.42 -20.43 31.40
C ASN A 8 -29.75 -20.71 30.04
N GLY A 9 -28.91 -19.78 29.56
CA GLY A 9 -28.32 -19.82 28.23
C GLY A 9 -29.22 -19.21 27.15
N GLU A 10 -28.59 -18.71 26.10
CA GLU A 10 -29.28 -18.09 24.96
C GLU A 10 -28.58 -18.52 23.66
N ALA A 11 -29.37 -18.70 22.60
CA ALA A 11 -28.87 -19.03 21.29
C ALA A 11 -29.38 -18.00 20.28
N PHE A 12 -28.45 -17.33 19.62
CA PHE A 12 -28.75 -16.38 18.55
C PHE A 12 -28.56 -17.06 17.20
N ARG A 13 -29.59 -16.98 16.35
CA ARG A 13 -29.56 -17.49 14.98
C ARG A 13 -29.62 -16.32 14.01
N ASP A 14 -28.85 -16.41 12.93
CA ASP A 14 -28.77 -15.40 11.87
C ASP A 14 -28.54 -13.98 12.40
N TYR A 15 -27.81 -13.86 13.51
CA TYR A 15 -27.52 -12.59 14.14
C TYR A 15 -26.51 -11.81 13.29
N GLN A 16 -26.97 -10.70 12.70
CA GLN A 16 -26.17 -9.90 11.79
C GLN A 16 -25.38 -8.83 12.54
N LEU A 17 -24.06 -8.93 12.49
CA LEU A 17 -23.15 -7.88 12.91
C LEU A 17 -22.75 -7.04 11.70
N ARG A 18 -23.20 -5.77 11.67
CA ARG A 18 -22.80 -4.83 10.62
C ARG A 18 -21.54 -4.10 11.04
N ILE A 19 -20.41 -4.49 10.44
CA ILE A 19 -19.11 -3.83 10.65
C ILE A 19 -18.87 -2.89 9.47
N PRO A 20 -18.69 -1.57 9.70
CA PRO A 20 -18.34 -0.64 8.64
C PRO A 20 -17.07 -1.08 7.90
N ALA A 21 -17.15 -1.20 6.58
CA ALA A 21 -16.03 -1.65 5.74
C ALA A 21 -14.76 -0.79 5.91
N ARG A 22 -14.88 0.47 6.34
CA ARG A 22 -13.76 1.37 6.63
C ARG A 22 -12.80 0.88 7.74
N PHE A 23 -13.22 -0.09 8.55
CA PHE A 23 -12.35 -0.69 9.57
C PHE A 23 -11.44 -1.77 8.98
N PHE A 24 -11.75 -2.26 7.78
CA PHE A 24 -10.87 -3.14 7.05
C PHE A 24 -9.83 -2.31 6.30
N LYS A 25 -8.62 -2.83 6.26
CA LYS A 25 -7.54 -2.34 5.40
C LYS A 25 -7.29 -3.34 4.27
N GLY A 26 -6.61 -2.89 3.21
CA GLY A 26 -6.09 -3.82 2.21
C GLY A 26 -5.13 -4.81 2.87
N GLY A 27 -5.24 -6.09 2.52
CA GLY A 27 -4.39 -7.16 3.06
C GLY A 27 -4.98 -7.92 4.25
N VAL A 28 -4.10 -8.32 5.17
CA VAL A 28 -4.47 -9.14 6.34
C VAL A 28 -5.23 -8.30 7.36
N ASN A 29 -6.42 -8.77 7.73
CA ASN A 29 -7.26 -8.19 8.76
C ASN A 29 -7.51 -9.22 9.86
N ASN A 30 -7.39 -8.81 11.12
CA ASN A 30 -7.72 -9.67 12.25
C ASN A 30 -9.13 -9.34 12.78
N ILE A 31 -9.92 -10.37 13.05
CA ILE A 31 -11.27 -10.25 13.62
C ILE A 31 -11.27 -10.99 14.96
N ASP A 32 -11.17 -10.22 16.04
CA ASP A 32 -11.16 -10.76 17.40
C ASP A 32 -12.58 -10.77 17.98
N ILE A 33 -13.02 -11.92 18.46
CA ILE A 33 -14.31 -12.08 19.14
C ILE A 33 -14.05 -12.39 20.62
N GLY A 34 -14.29 -11.39 21.48
CA GLY A 34 -14.20 -11.54 22.92
C GLY A 34 -15.57 -11.72 23.56
N ALA A 35 -15.76 -12.78 24.35
CA ALA A 35 -16.92 -12.97 25.20
C ALA A 35 -16.53 -12.77 26.66
N THR A 36 -17.20 -11.85 27.35
CA THR A 36 -17.05 -11.65 28.80
C THR A 36 -18.33 -12.11 29.48
N MET A 37 -18.23 -13.19 30.25
CA MET A 37 -19.35 -13.77 30.98
C MET A 37 -19.02 -13.79 32.46
N ARG A 38 -20.04 -13.61 33.30
CA ARG A 38 -19.92 -13.69 34.76
C ARG A 38 -21.10 -14.50 35.27
N ALA A 39 -20.85 -15.47 36.16
CA ALA A 39 -21.93 -16.18 36.82
C ALA A 39 -22.69 -15.24 37.77
N PRO A 40 -24.00 -15.46 37.97
CA PRO A 40 -24.80 -14.66 38.89
C PRO A 40 -24.26 -14.78 40.32
N LEU A 41 -24.29 -13.67 41.08
CA LEU A 41 -23.84 -13.65 42.47
C LEU A 41 -25.00 -14.05 43.38
N ALA A 42 -24.84 -15.05 44.26
CA ALA A 42 -25.91 -15.46 45.17
C ALA A 42 -26.11 -14.49 46.36
N GLY A 43 -25.36 -13.38 46.41
CA GLY A 43 -25.49 -12.34 47.45
C GLY A 43 -24.93 -12.72 48.81
N VAL A 44 -24.22 -13.84 48.92
CA VAL A 44 -23.55 -14.31 50.14
C VAL A 44 -22.07 -13.89 50.16
N PRO A 45 -21.54 -13.46 51.32
CA PRO A 45 -20.10 -13.17 51.44
C PRO A 45 -19.29 -14.46 51.25
N CYS A 46 -18.22 -14.38 50.45
CA CYS A 46 -17.33 -15.50 50.08
C CYS A 46 -17.97 -16.59 49.19
N ASP A 47 -18.90 -16.19 48.32
CA ASP A 47 -19.41 -17.08 47.26
C ASP A 47 -18.36 -17.26 46.16
N ASP A 48 -17.84 -18.47 46.01
CA ASP A 48 -16.87 -18.82 44.97
C ASP A 48 -17.57 -18.86 43.60
N VAL A 49 -17.20 -17.94 42.72
CA VAL A 49 -17.77 -17.83 41.37
C VAL A 49 -17.11 -18.86 40.45
N PHE A 50 -17.62 -20.10 40.45
CA PHE A 50 -17.12 -21.15 39.56
C PHE A 50 -17.55 -20.88 38.10
N GLY A 51 -16.58 -20.51 37.25
CA GLY A 51 -16.79 -20.25 35.82
C GLY A 51 -16.89 -21.49 34.92
N SER A 52 -16.88 -22.71 35.48
CA SER A 52 -16.84 -23.98 34.74
C SER A 52 -18.05 -24.25 33.82
N HIS A 53 -19.13 -23.47 33.97
CA HIS A 53 -20.36 -23.62 33.20
C HIS A 53 -20.65 -22.44 32.25
N LEU A 54 -19.74 -21.46 32.17
CA LEU A 54 -19.86 -20.34 31.23
C LEU A 54 -19.27 -20.74 29.88
N VAL A 55 -20.13 -21.15 28.94
CA VAL A 55 -19.72 -21.60 27.61
C VAL A 55 -20.22 -20.63 26.56
N PHE A 56 -19.30 -20.12 25.73
CA PHE A 56 -19.61 -19.37 24.53
C PHE A 56 -19.14 -20.16 23.32
N GLN A 57 -20.02 -20.34 22.34
CA GLN A 57 -19.72 -21.07 21.11
C GLN A 57 -20.21 -20.30 19.89
N ILE A 58 -19.37 -20.24 18.87
CA ILE A 58 -19.74 -19.77 17.53
C ILE A 58 -19.90 -21.01 16.66
N ASN A 59 -21.00 -21.07 15.92
CA ASN A 59 -21.26 -22.20 15.03
C ASN A 59 -20.41 -22.08 13.76
N HIS A 60 -20.01 -23.22 13.18
CA HIS A 60 -19.31 -23.30 11.90
C HIS A 60 -20.13 -22.75 10.71
N SER A 61 -21.46 -22.59 10.90
CA SER A 61 -22.36 -21.98 9.91
C SER A 61 -22.30 -20.45 9.89
N SER A 62 -21.55 -19.81 10.78
CA SER A 62 -21.34 -18.36 10.74
C SER A 62 -20.48 -17.97 9.53
N SER A 63 -20.95 -17.01 8.75
CA SER A 63 -20.26 -16.51 7.56
C SER A 63 -19.94 -15.02 7.68
N ILE A 64 -18.95 -14.58 6.93
CA ILE A 64 -18.60 -13.18 6.74
C ILE A 64 -18.85 -12.87 5.27
N GLU A 65 -19.75 -11.94 5.00
CA GLU A 65 -20.03 -11.44 3.67
C GLU A 65 -19.45 -10.04 3.54
N LEU A 66 -18.46 -9.90 2.66
CA LEU A 66 -17.89 -8.60 2.31
C LEU A 66 -18.71 -8.03 1.14
N PRO A 67 -19.09 -6.73 1.18
CA PRO A 67 -19.77 -6.12 0.06
C PRO A 67 -18.87 -6.15 -1.18
N GLU A 68 -19.49 -6.26 -2.36
CA GLU A 68 -18.76 -6.14 -3.62
C GLU A 68 -18.04 -4.79 -3.65
N ALA A 69 -16.72 -4.84 -3.72
CA ALA A 69 -15.85 -3.69 -3.72
C ALA A 69 -14.90 -3.79 -4.91
N GLY A 70 -14.62 -2.65 -5.54
CA GLY A 70 -13.63 -2.59 -6.59
C GLY A 70 -12.24 -2.88 -6.03
N ASN A 71 -11.51 -3.78 -6.69
CA ASN A 71 -10.16 -4.16 -6.29
C ASN A 71 -9.15 -3.18 -6.90
N VAL A 72 -8.80 -2.14 -6.15
CA VAL A 72 -7.79 -1.14 -6.57
C VAL A 72 -6.80 -0.92 -5.44
N ALA A 73 -5.52 -0.96 -5.78
CA ALA A 73 -4.41 -0.60 -4.91
C ALA A 73 -3.64 0.56 -5.52
N VAL A 74 -3.06 1.40 -4.66
CA VAL A 74 -2.18 2.48 -5.10
C VAL A 74 -0.75 1.98 -5.04
N GLN A 75 0.00 2.14 -6.13
CA GLN A 75 1.42 1.79 -6.28
C GLN A 75 2.19 3.02 -6.78
N PRO A 76 3.52 3.09 -6.67
CA PRO A 76 4.38 2.19 -5.92
C PRO A 76 4.25 2.43 -4.41
N ASP A 77 4.08 1.35 -3.63
CA ASP A 77 4.02 1.39 -2.16
C ASP A 77 4.74 0.17 -1.54
N LEU A 78 5.99 0.41 -1.10
CA LEU A 78 6.83 -0.57 -0.40
C LEU A 78 6.27 -0.98 0.97
N GLY A 79 5.44 -0.13 1.59
CA GLY A 79 4.72 -0.48 2.80
C GLY A 79 3.71 -1.58 2.52
N LEU A 80 2.90 -1.42 1.47
CA LEU A 80 1.94 -2.43 1.03
C LEU A 80 2.65 -3.74 0.60
N PHE A 81 3.78 -3.64 -0.10
CA PHE A 81 4.64 -4.78 -0.43
C PHE A 81 5.11 -5.53 0.82
N SER A 82 5.58 -4.81 1.84
CA SER A 82 6.09 -5.40 3.07
C SER A 82 5.02 -5.96 4.02
N GLU A 83 3.81 -5.41 4.01
CA GLU A 83 2.72 -5.84 4.89
C GLU A 83 1.92 -7.01 4.31
N THR A 84 1.86 -7.13 2.98
CA THR A 84 0.91 -8.04 2.32
C THR A 84 1.53 -8.92 1.23
N GLY A 85 2.74 -8.60 0.77
CA GLY A 85 3.33 -9.23 -0.41
C GLY A 85 2.68 -8.82 -1.73
N TYR A 86 1.78 -7.82 -1.74
CA TYR A 86 1.19 -7.27 -2.96
C TYR A 86 2.28 -6.59 -3.82
N PRO A 87 2.25 -6.71 -5.16
CA PRO A 87 1.23 -7.36 -6.01
C PRO A 87 1.45 -8.87 -6.26
N PHE A 88 2.42 -9.52 -5.62
CA PHE A 88 2.76 -10.92 -5.87
C PHE A 88 1.83 -11.91 -5.14
N ALA A 89 1.29 -11.50 -4.00
CA ALA A 89 0.32 -12.27 -3.21
C ALA A 89 -1.14 -12.07 -3.68
N ARG A 90 -1.42 -12.25 -4.98
CA ARG A 90 -2.77 -12.08 -5.56
C ARG A 90 -3.47 -13.43 -5.82
N TYR A 91 -4.80 -13.38 -5.94
CA TYR A 91 -5.62 -14.53 -6.32
C TYR A 91 -5.34 -15.01 -7.76
N LYS A 92 -5.74 -16.25 -8.08
CA LYS A 92 -5.47 -16.96 -9.35
C LYS A 92 -5.83 -16.23 -10.65
N THR A 93 -6.63 -15.17 -10.61
CA THR A 93 -7.03 -14.40 -11.81
C THR A 93 -6.09 -13.23 -12.12
N ALA A 94 -5.13 -12.92 -11.23
CA ALA A 94 -4.15 -11.89 -11.48
C ALA A 94 -3.06 -12.37 -12.47
N PRO A 95 -2.41 -11.44 -13.20
CA PRO A 95 -1.23 -11.77 -14.00
C PRO A 95 -0.18 -12.50 -13.15
N GLN A 96 0.57 -13.38 -13.79
CA GLN A 96 1.68 -14.08 -13.14
C GLN A 96 2.73 -13.06 -12.69
N GLY A 97 3.23 -13.23 -11.47
CA GLY A 97 4.34 -12.43 -10.95
C GLY A 97 5.66 -13.10 -11.28
N HIS A 98 6.69 -12.31 -11.54
CA HIS A 98 8.01 -12.82 -11.90
C HIS A 98 9.11 -12.29 -10.97
N ILE A 99 10.10 -13.13 -10.65
CA ILE A 99 11.40 -12.70 -10.12
C ILE A 99 12.43 -12.99 -11.21
N PHE A 100 12.96 -11.94 -11.80
CA PHE A 100 14.03 -12.03 -12.77
C PHE A 100 15.39 -12.12 -12.09
N ILE A 101 16.16 -13.12 -12.48
CA ILE A 101 17.55 -13.30 -12.09
C ILE A 101 18.44 -13.35 -13.33
N PRO A 102 19.54 -12.57 -13.41
CA PRO A 102 20.42 -12.60 -14.58
C PRO A 102 21.38 -13.79 -14.58
N ASP A 103 21.61 -14.42 -13.42
CA ASP A 103 22.53 -15.55 -13.22
C ASP A 103 22.02 -16.44 -12.05
N ASP A 104 22.41 -17.72 -12.03
CA ASP A 104 22.14 -18.65 -10.93
C ASP A 104 22.67 -18.15 -9.57
N LEU A 105 23.68 -17.29 -9.56
CA LEU A 105 24.21 -16.66 -8.34
C LEU A 105 23.15 -15.87 -7.55
N TYR A 106 22.05 -15.46 -8.18
CA TYR A 106 20.96 -14.71 -7.54
C TYR A 106 19.81 -15.61 -7.04
N LEU A 107 19.83 -16.90 -7.34
CA LEU A 107 18.75 -17.83 -7.01
C LEU A 107 18.46 -17.88 -5.50
N ASP A 108 19.49 -17.92 -4.66
CA ASP A 108 19.34 -17.90 -3.20
C ASP A 108 18.58 -16.65 -2.71
N SER A 109 18.89 -15.50 -3.32
CA SER A 109 18.24 -14.23 -2.98
C SER A 109 16.78 -14.21 -3.44
N ALA A 110 16.52 -14.72 -4.65
CA ALA A 110 15.17 -14.86 -5.19
C ALA A 110 14.30 -15.76 -4.32
N LEU A 111 14.82 -16.93 -3.93
CA LEU A 111 14.10 -17.87 -3.06
C LEU A 111 13.89 -17.31 -1.65
N THR A 112 14.87 -16.58 -1.11
CA THR A 112 14.75 -15.89 0.18
C THR A 112 13.63 -14.85 0.16
N LEU A 113 13.56 -14.03 -0.90
CA LEU A 113 12.49 -13.06 -1.09
C LEU A 113 11.14 -13.73 -1.29
N ALA A 114 11.04 -14.76 -2.14
CA ALA A 114 9.80 -15.50 -2.35
C ALA A 114 9.28 -16.10 -1.03
N GLY A 115 10.17 -16.70 -0.22
CA GLY A 115 9.83 -17.21 1.10
C GLY A 115 9.36 -16.12 2.05
N LYS A 116 10.02 -14.96 2.05
CA LYS A 116 9.61 -13.81 2.87
C LYS A 116 8.23 -13.25 2.44
N LEU A 117 7.99 -13.13 1.15
CA LEU A 117 6.70 -12.69 0.60
C LEU A 117 5.58 -13.66 0.97
N ALA A 118 5.82 -14.98 0.86
CA ALA A 118 4.86 -15.99 1.28
C ALA A 118 4.57 -15.93 2.79
N GLN A 119 5.61 -15.68 3.61
CA GLN A 119 5.46 -15.51 5.06
C GLN A 119 4.55 -14.32 5.39
N VAL A 120 4.78 -13.17 4.76
CA VAL A 120 4.02 -11.94 4.97
C VAL A 120 2.58 -12.08 4.46
N ALA A 121 2.41 -12.69 3.29
CA ALA A 121 1.11 -12.97 2.71
C ALA A 121 0.30 -14.02 3.49
N GLN A 122 0.95 -14.77 4.40
CA GLN A 122 0.37 -15.89 5.13
C GLN A 122 -0.28 -16.95 4.23
N SER A 123 0.24 -17.09 3.00
CA SER A 123 -0.34 -17.93 1.95
C SER A 123 0.74 -18.35 0.94
N PRO A 124 0.65 -19.56 0.35
CA PRO A 124 1.56 -19.93 -0.73
C PRO A 124 1.38 -19.03 -1.96
N LEU A 125 2.50 -18.59 -2.54
CA LEU A 125 2.54 -17.79 -3.76
C LEU A 125 2.47 -18.70 -4.99
N LEU A 126 1.26 -19.13 -5.35
CA LEU A 126 1.03 -20.09 -6.44
C LEU A 126 1.27 -19.53 -7.85
N ASN A 127 1.34 -18.20 -7.98
CA ASN A 127 1.43 -17.50 -9.27
C ASN A 127 2.70 -16.62 -9.33
N LEU A 128 3.80 -17.12 -8.77
CA LEU A 128 5.10 -16.48 -8.75
C LEU A 128 6.13 -17.41 -9.40
N GLU A 129 6.84 -16.93 -10.42
CA GLU A 129 7.87 -17.67 -11.13
C GLU A 129 9.22 -16.97 -11.02
N VAL A 130 10.29 -17.74 -10.85
CA VAL A 130 11.67 -17.25 -10.94
C VAL A 130 12.19 -17.60 -12.33
N SER A 131 12.56 -16.59 -13.13
CA SER A 131 13.02 -16.79 -14.51
C SER A 131 14.33 -16.04 -14.80
N GLN A 132 15.10 -16.56 -15.74
CA GLN A 132 16.27 -15.89 -16.34
C GLN A 132 15.94 -15.27 -17.69
N ASP A 133 14.74 -15.52 -18.22
CA ASP A 133 14.28 -14.99 -19.49
C ASP A 133 13.58 -13.64 -19.28
N LEU A 134 14.21 -12.58 -19.80
CA LEU A 134 13.68 -11.22 -19.72
C LEU A 134 12.40 -11.07 -20.56
N ALA A 135 12.19 -11.88 -21.59
CA ALA A 135 10.96 -11.81 -22.40
C ALA A 135 9.71 -12.23 -21.61
N VAL A 136 9.87 -13.10 -20.61
CA VAL A 136 8.79 -13.54 -19.71
C VAL A 136 8.35 -12.41 -18.78
N THR A 137 9.16 -11.35 -18.64
CA THR A 137 8.89 -10.20 -17.77
C THR A 137 8.08 -9.09 -18.44
N GLU A 138 7.62 -9.25 -19.69
CA GLU A 138 6.89 -8.18 -20.39
C GLU A 138 5.48 -7.92 -19.83
N SER A 139 4.92 -8.85 -19.05
CA SER A 139 3.59 -8.76 -18.46
C SER A 139 3.58 -9.12 -16.99
N GLY A 140 2.72 -8.48 -16.20
CA GLY A 140 2.64 -8.72 -14.77
C GLY A 140 3.65 -7.91 -13.97
N SER A 141 3.61 -8.07 -12.66
CA SER A 141 4.54 -7.40 -11.76
C SER A 141 5.82 -8.21 -11.62
N VAL A 142 6.97 -7.52 -11.55
CA VAL A 142 8.29 -8.17 -11.67
C VAL A 142 9.23 -7.66 -10.58
N ILE A 143 10.05 -8.54 -10.00
CA ILE A 143 11.20 -8.21 -9.16
C ILE A 143 12.47 -8.53 -9.93
N ILE A 144 13.29 -7.52 -10.23
CA ILE A 144 14.58 -7.69 -10.89
C ILE A 144 15.68 -7.66 -9.82
N LEU A 145 16.48 -8.73 -9.75
CA LEU A 145 17.68 -8.77 -8.92
C LEU A 145 18.91 -8.53 -9.80
N GLY A 146 19.82 -7.65 -9.38
CA GLY A 146 21.02 -7.43 -10.19
C GLY A 146 22.11 -6.57 -9.57
N THR A 147 23.16 -6.42 -10.35
CA THR A 147 24.24 -5.44 -10.15
C THR A 147 24.08 -4.29 -11.14
N PRO A 148 24.68 -3.12 -10.90
CA PRO A 148 24.68 -2.03 -11.88
C PRO A 148 25.05 -2.49 -13.30
N ALA A 149 26.08 -3.33 -13.43
CA ALA A 149 26.51 -3.87 -14.71
C ALA A 149 25.47 -4.78 -15.39
N SER A 150 24.77 -5.62 -14.61
CA SER A 150 23.74 -6.53 -15.15
C SER A 150 22.40 -5.84 -15.40
N LEU A 151 22.16 -4.69 -14.77
CA LEU A 151 20.93 -3.93 -14.95
C LEU A 151 20.97 -3.00 -16.18
N ASN A 152 22.14 -2.78 -16.78
CA ASN A 152 22.27 -2.04 -18.04
C ASN A 152 21.52 -2.70 -19.22
N THR A 153 21.25 -4.01 -19.15
CA THR A 153 20.51 -4.74 -20.17
C THR A 153 19.00 -4.60 -20.01
N VAL A 154 18.53 -4.11 -18.85
CA VAL A 154 17.13 -3.78 -18.60
C VAL A 154 16.92 -2.34 -19.08
N SER A 155 15.90 -2.08 -19.89
CA SER A 155 15.62 -0.72 -20.35
C SER A 155 15.22 0.16 -19.18
N GLN A 156 16.08 1.12 -18.82
CA GLN A 156 15.89 2.04 -17.71
C GLN A 156 15.53 3.47 -18.11
N ASP A 157 15.30 3.69 -19.41
CA ASP A 157 15.12 5.05 -19.95
C ASP A 157 13.80 5.70 -19.55
N ALA A 158 12.82 4.91 -19.10
CA ALA A 158 11.56 5.39 -18.54
C ALA A 158 11.66 5.71 -17.03
N PHE A 159 12.75 5.33 -16.36
CA PHE A 159 12.85 5.41 -14.90
C PHE A 159 13.29 6.80 -14.45
N VAL A 160 12.60 7.32 -13.43
CA VAL A 160 12.97 8.58 -12.77
C VAL A 160 14.29 8.42 -12.01
N SER A 161 14.60 7.18 -11.59
CA SER A 161 15.90 6.77 -11.05
C SER A 161 16.42 5.50 -11.74
N SER A 162 17.59 5.55 -12.36
CA SER A 162 18.24 4.38 -12.98
C SER A 162 19.43 3.92 -12.13
N ILE A 163 19.57 2.61 -11.97
CA ILE A 163 20.69 1.94 -11.30
C ILE A 163 21.38 1.06 -12.33
N GLY A 164 22.17 1.71 -13.21
CA GLY A 164 23.10 1.08 -14.13
C GLY A 164 24.52 1.60 -13.87
N ASP A 165 25.43 1.46 -14.85
CA ASP A 165 26.79 2.05 -14.76
C ASP A 165 26.76 3.56 -14.52
N THR A 166 25.70 4.20 -15.00
CA THR A 166 25.37 5.58 -14.67
C THR A 166 24.13 5.61 -13.78
N GLN A 167 24.31 6.07 -12.54
CA GLN A 167 23.21 6.25 -11.62
C GLN A 167 22.50 7.56 -11.94
N ARG A 168 21.21 7.48 -12.26
CA ARG A 168 20.34 8.65 -12.46
C ARG A 168 19.62 8.93 -11.16
N TRP A 169 19.97 10.03 -10.49
CA TRP A 169 19.26 10.50 -9.30
C TRP A 169 18.39 11.71 -9.66
N PRO A 170 17.07 11.67 -9.43
CA PRO A 170 16.22 12.82 -9.73
C PRO A 170 16.57 14.00 -8.81
N TYR A 171 16.55 15.24 -9.32
CA TYR A 171 16.79 16.43 -8.48
C TYR A 171 15.78 16.56 -7.34
N ARG A 172 14.60 15.91 -7.40
CA ARG A 172 13.67 15.83 -6.27
C ARG A 172 14.31 15.20 -5.02
N LEU A 173 15.15 14.18 -5.17
CA LEU A 173 15.93 13.55 -4.09
C LEU A 173 16.84 14.59 -3.41
N GLN A 174 17.64 15.29 -4.21
CA GLN A 174 18.57 16.33 -3.71
C GLN A 174 17.82 17.53 -3.11
N ASN A 175 16.72 17.95 -3.74
CA ASN A 175 15.90 19.05 -3.27
C ASN A 175 15.26 18.70 -1.91
N GLN A 176 14.69 17.50 -1.75
CA GLN A 176 14.09 17.09 -0.47
C GLN A 176 15.14 16.97 0.64
N LEU A 177 16.31 16.41 0.35
CA LEU A 177 17.43 16.36 1.30
C LEU A 177 17.92 17.77 1.66
N TYR A 178 18.15 18.65 0.67
CA TYR A 178 18.57 20.04 0.87
C TYR A 178 17.56 20.82 1.72
N ASN A 179 16.27 20.71 1.38
CA ASN A 179 15.18 21.38 2.11
C ASN A 179 15.06 20.82 3.54
N ARG A 180 15.12 19.49 3.74
CA ARG A 180 15.04 18.88 5.08
C ARG A 180 16.19 19.31 6.00
N VAL A 181 17.42 19.39 5.48
CA VAL A 181 18.58 19.88 6.27
C VAL A 181 18.39 21.35 6.66
N ARG A 182 17.90 22.19 5.75
CA ARG A 182 17.65 23.61 6.03
C ARG A 182 16.48 23.83 7.00
N ASP A 183 15.42 23.02 6.90
CA ASP A 183 14.29 23.04 7.84
C ASP A 183 14.72 22.66 9.26
N ILE A 184 15.63 21.69 9.41
CA ILE A 184 16.23 21.34 10.72
C ILE A 184 17.04 22.51 11.29
N THR A 185 17.68 23.32 10.43
CA THR A 185 18.40 24.53 10.86
C THR A 185 17.51 25.75 11.09
N ASN A 186 16.18 25.62 10.94
CA ASN A 186 15.18 26.69 11.14
C ASN A 186 15.44 27.94 10.28
N ASP A 187 16.13 27.79 9.15
CA ASP A 187 16.40 28.89 8.23
C ASP A 187 15.14 29.18 7.41
N LYS A 188 14.47 30.30 7.69
CA LYS A 188 13.25 30.74 6.97
C LYS A 188 13.55 31.60 5.74
N SER A 189 14.83 31.85 5.44
CA SER A 189 15.25 32.76 4.37
C SER A 189 15.31 32.10 2.99
N TYR A 190 15.28 30.77 2.89
CA TYR A 190 15.53 30.08 1.62
C TYR A 190 14.23 29.81 0.85
N LYS A 191 14.27 30.05 -0.47
CA LYS A 191 13.22 29.57 -1.38
C LYS A 191 13.44 28.08 -1.60
N GLN A 192 12.39 27.28 -1.38
CA GLN A 192 12.40 25.84 -1.59
C GLN A 192 12.93 25.50 -2.99
N MET A 193 13.98 24.69 -3.07
CA MET A 193 14.57 24.30 -4.35
C MET A 193 13.60 23.36 -5.07
N ARG A 194 13.17 23.75 -6.28
CA ARG A 194 12.21 23.02 -7.14
C ARG A 194 12.80 22.74 -8.51
N VAL A 195 14.09 22.41 -8.55
CA VAL A 195 14.76 22.06 -9.82
C VAL A 195 14.27 20.69 -10.27
N THR A 196 13.80 20.60 -11.50
CA THR A 196 13.40 19.37 -12.17
C THR A 196 14.51 18.91 -13.10
N GLY A 197 14.88 17.63 -13.02
CA GLY A 197 15.89 17.00 -13.88
C GLY A 197 16.51 15.79 -13.16
N VAL A 198 17.60 15.27 -13.72
CA VAL A 198 18.28 14.09 -13.22
C VAL A 198 19.78 14.40 -13.14
N THR A 199 20.43 14.09 -12.02
CA THR A 199 21.89 14.03 -11.96
C THR A 199 22.32 12.64 -12.38
N VAL A 200 23.09 12.57 -13.46
CA VAL A 200 23.77 11.36 -13.89
C VAL A 200 25.12 11.33 -13.17
N GLN A 201 25.30 10.40 -12.25
CA GLN A 201 26.56 10.22 -11.53
C GLN A 201 27.04 8.78 -11.75
N GLU A 202 28.26 8.62 -12.26
CA GLU A 202 28.97 7.35 -12.15
C GLU A 202 29.43 7.23 -10.70
N ALA A 203 28.69 6.47 -9.91
CA ALA A 203 29.02 6.18 -8.53
C ALA A 203 28.81 4.68 -8.28
N ASP A 204 29.75 4.10 -7.55
CA ASP A 204 29.64 2.74 -7.05
C ASP A 204 28.53 2.67 -5.99
N LEU A 205 27.77 1.58 -5.92
CA LEU A 205 26.84 1.36 -4.80
C LEU A 205 27.61 1.11 -3.49
N GLY A 206 28.90 0.81 -3.58
CA GLY A 206 29.75 0.50 -2.44
C GLY A 206 29.18 -0.69 -1.66
N ASN A 207 29.01 -0.51 -0.35
CA ASN A 207 28.42 -1.53 0.52
C ASN A 207 26.88 -1.44 0.61
N GLN A 208 26.24 -0.54 -0.13
CA GLN A 208 24.80 -0.30 -0.03
C GLN A 208 24.03 -1.21 -0.99
N ALA A 209 22.77 -1.46 -0.67
CA ALA A 209 21.78 -1.98 -1.59
C ALA A 209 20.61 -1.00 -1.69
N VAL A 210 19.96 -1.07 -2.83
CA VAL A 210 18.83 -0.21 -3.18
C VAL A 210 17.68 -1.08 -3.62
N LEU A 211 16.49 -0.75 -3.14
CA LEU A 211 15.21 -1.30 -3.55
C LEU A 211 14.38 -0.12 -4.05
N LEU A 212 13.92 -0.23 -5.28
CA LEU A 212 13.07 0.76 -5.91
C LEU A 212 11.81 0.08 -6.47
N ALA A 213 10.72 0.82 -6.52
CA ALA A 213 9.44 0.40 -7.06
C ALA A 213 8.90 1.47 -8.02
N GLU A 214 8.40 1.03 -9.16
CA GLU A 214 7.91 1.92 -10.22
C GLU A 214 6.91 1.23 -11.14
N GLU A 215 6.30 2.01 -12.03
CA GLU A 215 5.37 1.48 -13.02
C GLU A 215 6.12 0.65 -14.06
N HIS A 216 5.58 -0.53 -14.38
CA HIS A 216 6.18 -1.44 -15.35
C HIS A 216 6.04 -0.86 -16.77
N PRO A 217 7.12 -0.42 -17.42
CA PRO A 217 7.03 0.42 -18.63
C PRO A 217 6.47 -0.33 -19.85
N SER A 218 6.65 -1.66 -19.91
CA SER A 218 6.13 -2.50 -21.00
C SER A 218 4.78 -3.17 -20.70
N SER A 219 4.25 -3.08 -19.47
CA SER A 219 3.00 -3.76 -19.14
C SER A 219 1.81 -2.92 -19.57
N ASN A 220 0.86 -3.54 -20.28
CA ASN A 220 -0.41 -2.92 -20.67
C ASN A 220 -1.37 -2.69 -19.48
N ALA A 221 -1.05 -3.21 -18.27
CA ALA A 221 -1.99 -3.32 -17.16
C ALA A 221 -1.59 -2.50 -15.90
N SER A 222 -0.74 -1.48 -16.05
CA SER A 222 -0.22 -0.67 -14.91
C SER A 222 0.35 -1.57 -13.80
N ASP A 223 1.19 -2.53 -14.16
CA ASP A 223 1.86 -3.41 -13.19
C ASP A 223 3.02 -2.69 -12.49
N THR A 224 3.56 -3.29 -11.43
CA THR A 224 4.68 -2.71 -10.68
C THR A 224 5.97 -3.47 -10.94
N LEU A 225 7.02 -2.73 -11.25
CA LEU A 225 8.39 -3.20 -11.35
C LEU A 225 9.13 -2.87 -10.05
N PHE A 226 9.79 -3.87 -9.48
CA PHE A 226 10.69 -3.71 -8.33
C PHE A 226 12.10 -4.04 -8.78
N ILE A 227 13.09 -3.20 -8.45
CA ILE A 227 14.49 -3.49 -8.73
C ILE A 227 15.25 -3.51 -7.40
N ILE A 228 15.97 -4.60 -7.16
CA ILE A 228 16.88 -4.75 -6.04
C ILE A 228 18.29 -4.84 -6.60
N ALA A 229 19.10 -3.84 -6.25
CA ALA A 229 20.45 -3.68 -6.76
C ALA A 229 21.49 -3.62 -5.64
N ALA A 230 22.62 -4.29 -5.83
CA ALA A 230 23.81 -4.15 -4.99
C ALA A 230 25.08 -4.28 -5.86
N GLN A 231 26.23 -3.85 -5.35
CA GLN A 231 27.45 -3.76 -6.16
C GLN A 231 27.93 -5.09 -6.74
N THR A 232 27.75 -6.19 -5.99
CA THR A 232 28.16 -7.54 -6.42
C THR A 232 27.09 -8.57 -6.08
N PRO A 233 27.06 -9.75 -6.74
CA PRO A 233 26.08 -10.80 -6.43
C PRO A 233 26.18 -11.28 -4.97
N ALA A 234 27.41 -11.40 -4.44
CA ALA A 234 27.64 -11.79 -3.05
C ALA A 234 27.12 -10.73 -2.06
N LEU A 235 27.32 -9.45 -2.38
CA LEU A 235 26.78 -8.35 -1.57
C LEU A 235 25.25 -8.34 -1.65
N LEU A 236 24.65 -8.55 -2.83
CA LEU A 236 23.20 -8.60 -2.99
C LEU A 236 22.59 -9.69 -2.10
N LYS A 237 23.18 -10.89 -2.07
CA LYS A 237 22.74 -11.96 -1.20
C LYS A 237 22.76 -11.57 0.29
N ALA A 238 23.85 -10.96 0.75
CA ALA A 238 23.95 -10.47 2.12
C ALA A 238 22.88 -9.39 2.40
N ARG A 239 22.67 -8.47 1.47
CA ARG A 239 21.72 -7.36 1.60
C ARG A 239 20.28 -7.78 1.55
N VAL A 240 19.93 -8.78 0.74
CA VAL A 240 18.60 -9.39 0.75
C VAL A 240 18.35 -10.10 2.08
N THR A 241 19.35 -10.80 2.60
CA THR A 241 19.25 -11.40 3.94
C THR A 241 18.99 -10.33 5.01
N ASP A 242 19.74 -9.22 4.97
CA ASP A 242 19.52 -8.07 5.85
C ASP A 242 18.11 -7.49 5.68
N LEU A 243 17.64 -7.32 4.44
CA LEU A 243 16.33 -6.75 4.12
C LEU A 243 15.19 -7.56 4.72
N THR A 244 15.29 -8.90 4.69
CA THR A 244 14.27 -9.80 5.25
C THR A 244 14.22 -9.82 6.79
N SER A 245 15.19 -9.18 7.47
CA SER A 245 15.19 -9.02 8.92
C SER A 245 13.98 -8.21 9.40
N LEU A 246 13.54 -8.47 10.65
CA LEU A 246 12.38 -7.80 11.22
C LEU A 246 12.54 -6.27 11.29
N SER A 247 13.76 -5.80 11.57
CA SER A 247 14.11 -4.38 11.70
C SER A 247 13.98 -3.63 10.39
N LEU A 248 14.50 -4.15 9.28
CA LEU A 248 14.41 -3.46 7.99
C LEU A 248 13.06 -3.66 7.31
N TRP A 249 12.53 -4.89 7.32
CA TRP A 249 11.33 -5.23 6.57
C TRP A 249 10.12 -4.38 7.01
N GLY A 250 9.96 -4.16 8.31
CA GLY A 250 8.87 -3.33 8.85
C GLY A 250 9.03 -1.82 8.63
N GLN A 251 10.17 -1.37 8.08
CA GLN A 251 10.46 0.03 7.78
C GLN A 251 10.36 0.34 6.28
N LEU A 252 9.99 -0.64 5.45
CA LEU A 252 9.72 -0.44 4.04
C LEU A 252 8.55 0.52 3.86
N ALA A 253 8.79 1.63 3.16
CA ALA A 253 7.78 2.63 2.87
C ALA A 253 8.16 3.43 1.62
N GLY A 254 7.18 4.10 1.02
CA GLY A 254 7.39 4.89 -0.20
C GLY A 254 7.66 3.99 -1.41
N ASP A 255 8.59 4.38 -2.25
CA ASP A 255 8.98 3.66 -3.47
C ASP A 255 10.48 3.50 -3.64
N PHE A 256 11.27 4.08 -2.74
CA PHE A 256 12.72 4.08 -2.81
C PHE A 256 13.31 3.84 -1.42
N PHE A 257 14.14 2.80 -1.31
CA PHE A 257 14.68 2.31 -0.05
C PHE A 257 16.15 1.93 -0.20
N VAL A 258 17.02 2.47 0.66
CA VAL A 258 18.47 2.23 0.66
C VAL A 258 18.93 1.76 2.02
N TRP A 259 19.77 0.73 2.06
CA TRP A 259 20.32 0.18 3.30
C TRP A 259 21.73 -0.37 3.10
N ASP A 260 22.50 -0.45 4.19
CA ASP A 260 23.87 -0.97 4.22
C ASP A 260 24.11 -1.96 5.38
N ASN A 261 23.09 -2.24 6.19
CA ASN A 261 23.14 -3.19 7.30
C ASN A 261 21.70 -3.53 7.72
N ASN A 262 21.53 -4.48 8.65
CA ASN A 262 20.22 -4.95 9.11
C ASN A 262 19.55 -4.09 10.20
N LEU A 263 20.15 -2.99 10.65
CA LEU A 263 19.66 -2.22 11.80
C LEU A 263 18.63 -1.18 11.40
N SER A 264 18.98 -0.32 10.44
CA SER A 264 18.15 0.81 10.03
C SER A 264 18.36 1.18 8.58
N PRO A 265 17.30 1.65 7.87
CA PRO A 265 17.47 2.18 6.53
C PRO A 265 18.30 3.45 6.54
N LEU A 266 19.11 3.62 5.50
CA LEU A 266 19.83 4.86 5.24
C LEU A 266 18.90 5.93 4.65
N LEU A 267 18.00 5.51 3.75
CA LEU A 267 17.08 6.42 3.08
C LEU A 267 15.77 5.71 2.72
N VAL A 268 14.66 6.39 2.99
CA VAL A 268 13.30 5.96 2.63
C VAL A 268 12.54 7.16 2.11
N MET A 269 11.93 7.05 0.94
CA MET A 269 11.19 8.16 0.34
C MET A 269 10.19 7.74 -0.73
N GLN A 270 9.38 8.71 -1.16
CA GLN A 270 8.50 8.62 -2.33
C GLN A 270 9.03 9.57 -3.42
N VAL A 271 9.49 9.02 -4.53
CA VAL A 271 10.12 9.71 -5.66
C VAL A 271 9.16 9.79 -6.85
N ASN A 272 8.51 8.66 -7.16
CA ASN A 272 7.65 8.45 -8.30
C ASN A 272 6.21 8.90 -8.01
N GLU A 273 5.48 9.19 -9.08
CA GLU A 273 4.06 9.44 -8.98
C GLU A 273 3.33 8.13 -8.67
N LYS A 274 2.28 8.23 -7.86
CA LYS A 274 1.45 7.08 -7.51
C LYS A 274 0.44 6.81 -8.62
N PHE A 275 0.32 5.56 -9.03
CA PHE A 275 -0.65 5.04 -9.98
C PHE A 275 -1.57 4.00 -9.32
N GLU A 276 -2.71 3.75 -9.96
CA GLU A 276 -3.71 2.81 -9.46
C GLU A 276 -3.58 1.49 -10.22
N VAL A 277 -3.42 0.39 -9.49
CA VAL A 277 -3.32 -0.98 -10.02
C VAL A 277 -4.56 -1.74 -9.60
N GLY A 278 -5.28 -2.34 -10.55
CA GLY A 278 -6.56 -2.97 -10.23
C GLY A 278 -7.43 -3.22 -11.44
N GLU A 279 -8.75 -3.31 -11.22
CA GLU A 279 -9.75 -3.46 -12.27
C GLU A 279 -9.78 -2.23 -13.19
N PRO A 280 -9.24 -2.32 -14.43
CA PRO A 280 -8.99 -1.14 -15.27
C PRO A 280 -10.25 -0.52 -15.89
N ASN A 281 -11.40 -1.18 -15.78
CA ASN A 281 -12.55 -0.94 -16.66
C ASN A 281 -13.74 -0.21 -16.02
N ASN A 282 -13.63 0.26 -14.79
CA ASN A 282 -14.72 1.00 -14.15
C ASN A 282 -14.39 2.49 -13.98
N HIS A 283 -14.63 3.28 -15.04
CA HIS A 283 -14.44 4.74 -15.02
C HIS A 283 -15.16 5.44 -13.85
N TRP A 284 -16.28 4.88 -13.37
CA TRP A 284 -16.99 5.41 -12.21
C TRP A 284 -16.23 5.17 -10.90
N LEU A 285 -15.56 4.02 -10.78
CA LEU A 285 -14.71 3.71 -9.64
C LEU A 285 -13.50 4.64 -9.60
N THR A 286 -12.82 4.83 -10.74
CA THR A 286 -11.67 5.74 -10.87
C THR A 286 -12.07 7.18 -10.53
N LEU A 287 -13.22 7.66 -11.03
CA LEU A 287 -13.74 8.99 -10.69
C LEU A 287 -14.01 9.11 -9.18
N ARG A 288 -14.62 8.09 -8.57
CA ARG A 288 -14.91 8.08 -7.13
C ARG A 288 -13.64 8.08 -6.29
N LEU A 289 -12.64 7.29 -6.67
CA LEU A 289 -11.33 7.24 -6.01
C LEU A 289 -10.61 8.60 -6.13
N TRP A 290 -10.56 9.16 -7.34
CA TRP A 290 -9.95 10.47 -7.59
C TRP A 290 -10.63 11.59 -6.78
N LEU A 291 -11.97 11.62 -6.73
CA LEU A 291 -12.73 12.55 -5.90
C LEU A 291 -12.51 12.34 -4.40
N SER A 292 -12.31 11.09 -3.96
CA SER A 292 -12.03 10.76 -2.56
C SER A 292 -10.62 11.20 -2.14
N ASN A 293 -9.63 11.06 -3.03
CA ASN A 293 -8.25 11.46 -2.77
C ASN A 293 -8.07 13.00 -2.80
N ASN A 294 -8.99 13.72 -3.47
CA ASN A 294 -8.96 15.18 -3.61
C ASN A 294 -10.21 15.85 -3.00
N PRO A 295 -10.35 15.89 -1.66
CA PRO A 295 -11.57 16.35 -0.97
C PRO A 295 -11.93 17.82 -1.23
N TRP A 296 -10.97 18.64 -1.69
CA TRP A 296 -11.18 20.05 -2.01
C TRP A 296 -12.17 20.27 -3.16
N TYR A 297 -12.24 19.35 -4.13
CA TYR A 297 -13.22 19.44 -5.22
C TYR A 297 -14.65 19.22 -4.71
N TRP A 298 -14.83 18.37 -3.70
CA TRP A 298 -16.13 18.20 -3.02
C TRP A 298 -16.56 19.48 -2.32
N LEU A 299 -15.63 20.12 -1.60
CA LEU A 299 -15.88 21.42 -0.96
C LEU A 299 -16.26 22.49 -1.98
N LEU A 300 -15.52 22.60 -3.08
CA LEU A 300 -15.76 23.61 -4.11
C LEU A 300 -17.07 23.36 -4.86
N SER A 301 -17.38 22.09 -5.17
CA SER A 301 -18.66 21.69 -5.76
C SER A 301 -19.85 21.97 -4.84
N PHE A 302 -19.71 21.66 -3.54
CA PHE A 302 -20.75 21.96 -2.55
C PHE A 302 -20.99 23.47 -2.40
N LEU A 303 -19.92 24.27 -2.35
CA LEU A 303 -20.00 25.73 -2.26
C LEU A 303 -20.68 26.32 -3.52
N LEU A 304 -20.32 25.81 -4.70
CA LEU A 304 -20.94 26.22 -5.96
C LEU A 304 -22.43 25.84 -6.01
N LEU A 305 -22.80 24.66 -5.52
CA LEU A 305 -24.19 24.21 -5.43
C LEU A 305 -25.00 25.10 -4.48
N VAL A 306 -24.45 25.46 -3.31
CA VAL A 306 -25.09 26.41 -2.38
C VAL A 306 -25.28 27.78 -3.04
N CYS A 307 -24.28 28.28 -3.77
CA CYS A 307 -24.41 29.53 -4.54
C CYS A 307 -25.53 29.46 -5.60
N ILE A 308 -25.60 28.38 -6.38
CA ILE A 308 -26.66 28.20 -7.39
C ILE A 308 -28.04 28.18 -6.74
N VAL A 309 -28.21 27.41 -5.67
CA VAL A 309 -29.49 27.32 -4.94
C VAL A 309 -29.86 28.69 -4.37
N SER A 310 -28.92 29.42 -3.80
CA SER A 310 -29.14 30.77 -3.29
C SER A 310 -29.57 31.76 -4.38
N VAL A 311 -28.91 31.73 -5.55
CA VAL A 311 -29.28 32.56 -6.71
C VAL A 311 -30.67 32.18 -7.22
N PHE A 312 -30.97 30.89 -7.29
CA PHE A 312 -32.27 30.40 -7.74
C PHE A 312 -33.40 30.86 -6.82
N ILE A 313 -33.21 30.74 -5.49
CA ILE A 313 -34.14 31.26 -4.48
C ILE A 313 -34.30 32.77 -4.62
N PHE A 314 -33.20 33.51 -4.77
CA PHE A 314 -33.24 34.96 -4.95
C PHE A 314 -34.03 35.38 -6.20
N VAL A 315 -33.82 34.69 -7.32
CA VAL A 315 -34.55 34.96 -8.58
C VAL A 315 -36.04 34.64 -8.45
N LEU A 316 -36.40 33.53 -7.79
CA LEU A 316 -37.79 33.17 -7.53
C LEU A 316 -38.49 34.18 -6.61
N LEU A 317 -37.84 34.59 -5.53
CA LEU A 317 -38.36 35.62 -4.62
C LEU A 317 -38.53 36.96 -5.35
N LYS A 318 -37.56 37.36 -6.18
CA LYS A 318 -37.63 38.58 -6.99
C LYS A 318 -38.76 38.53 -8.01
N ARG A 319 -38.97 37.40 -8.68
CA ARG A 319 -40.10 37.19 -9.60
C ARG A 319 -41.45 37.28 -8.88
N ARG A 320 -41.58 36.63 -7.72
CA ARG A 320 -42.80 36.68 -6.91
C ARG A 320 -43.10 38.10 -6.43
N ASN A 321 -42.09 38.84 -5.98
CA ASN A 321 -42.28 40.20 -5.49
C ASN A 321 -42.76 41.16 -6.60
N LYS A 322 -42.24 41.00 -7.83
CA LYS A 322 -42.74 41.74 -9.01
C LYS A 322 -44.20 41.39 -9.36
N GLN A 323 -44.60 40.12 -9.25
CA GLN A 323 -45.98 39.71 -9.49
C GLN A 323 -46.94 40.31 -8.45
N VAL A 324 -46.53 40.35 -7.18
CA VAL A 324 -47.33 41.00 -6.12
C VAL A 324 -47.46 42.49 -6.39
N GLN A 325 -46.39 43.22 -6.73
CA GLN A 325 -46.47 44.66 -7.04
C GLN A 325 -47.34 45.01 -8.25
N ASN A 326 -47.45 44.13 -9.25
CA ASN A 326 -48.33 44.35 -10.41
C ASN A 326 -49.81 44.03 -10.13
N SER A 327 -50.12 43.44 -8.97
CA SER A 327 -51.48 43.10 -8.53
C SER A 327 -52.10 44.13 -7.58
N TRP A 328 -51.36 45.21 -7.28
CA TRP A 328 -51.82 46.42 -6.59
C TRP A 328 -51.91 47.57 -7.59
#